data_AF-A0A3B1CQX8-F1
#
_entry.id   AF-A0A3B1CQX8-F1
#
_cell.length_a   1.000
_cell.length_b   1.000
_cell.length_c   1.000
_cell.angle_alpha   90.00
_cell.angle_beta   90.00
_cell.angle_gamma   90.00
#
_symmetry.space_group_name_H-M   'P 1'
#
loop_
_entity.id
_entity.type
_entity.pdbx_description
1 polymer ?
#
loop_
_entity_poly.entity_id
_entity_poly.type
_entity_poly.pdbx_seq_one_letter_code
_entity_poly.pdbx_strand_id
1 'polypeptide(L)'
;MGSKKGYTFIELMVVLALVGLASSIALSSHLAQKPRAQLRQASREILSQLRGIRQQSITTGQVTTICFSDDDDLLQINGDNIAVADNEYVIIPGRTKKTLPSKVRFGYPNDVTETPRGGTLSVASQDGITFNPCVSFQPNGTANSLNGQIYLTNASDNPEDNLQHESFAIDVNVTGQVRLYKWKNTQWQ
;
A
#
# COMPACT_ATOMS: atom_id res chain seq x y z
N MET A 1 26.49 -55.41 -9.92
CA MET A 1 25.60 -55.03 -11.05
C MET A 1 24.25 -54.64 -10.47
N GLY A 2 23.92 -53.34 -10.50
CA GLY A 2 22.66 -52.83 -9.95
C GLY A 2 21.49 -53.06 -10.90
N SER A 3 20.43 -53.72 -10.42
CA SER A 3 19.16 -53.89 -11.13
C SER A 3 18.52 -52.54 -11.39
N LYS A 4 18.30 -52.19 -12.67
CA LYS A 4 17.46 -51.05 -13.06
C LYS A 4 15.99 -51.47 -12.92
N LYS A 5 15.35 -51.07 -11.82
CA LYS A 5 13.92 -51.25 -11.62
C LYS A 5 13.17 -50.22 -12.48
N GLY A 6 12.34 -50.69 -13.41
CA GLY A 6 11.43 -49.85 -14.19
C GLY A 6 10.16 -49.56 -13.39
N TYR A 7 9.63 -48.35 -13.52
CA TYR A 7 8.35 -47.95 -12.92
C TYR A 7 7.18 -48.69 -13.57
N THR A 8 6.20 -49.08 -12.76
CA THR A 8 5.00 -49.76 -13.26
C THR A 8 3.99 -48.76 -13.84
N PHE A 9 3.19 -49.18 -14.82
CA PHE A 9 2.16 -48.32 -15.41
C PHE A 9 1.13 -47.84 -14.37
N ILE A 10 0.79 -48.70 -13.41
CA ILE A 10 -0.12 -48.36 -12.31
C ILE A 10 0.49 -47.28 -11.40
N GLU A 11 1.80 -47.34 -11.13
CA GLU A 11 2.49 -46.34 -10.31
C GLU A 11 2.49 -44.97 -10.99
N LEU A 12 2.67 -44.93 -12.31
CA LEU A 12 2.53 -43.69 -13.08
C LEU A 12 1.11 -43.12 -13.02
N MET A 13 0.08 -43.96 -13.14
CA MET A 13 -1.32 -43.52 -13.04
C MET A 13 -1.64 -42.96 -11.64
N VAL A 14 -1.14 -43.60 -10.58
CA VAL A 14 -1.32 -43.13 -9.20
C VAL A 14 -0.61 -41.79 -8.97
N VAL A 15 0.62 -41.63 -9.46
CA VAL A 15 1.34 -40.35 -9.37
C VAL A 15 0.59 -39.24 -10.09
N LEU A 16 0.06 -39.49 -11.30
CA LEU A 16 -0.73 -38.50 -12.04
C LEU A 16 -2.04 -38.14 -11.30
N ALA A 17 -2.72 -39.12 -10.70
CA ALA A 17 -3.90 -38.88 -9.88
C ALA A 17 -3.59 -38.00 -8.65
N LEU A 18 -2.48 -38.29 -7.95
CA LEU A 18 -2.03 -37.50 -6.80
C LEU A 18 -1.62 -36.08 -7.20
N VAL A 19 -0.91 -35.90 -8.32
CA VAL A 19 -0.54 -34.57 -8.83
C VAL A 19 -1.78 -33.77 -9.22
N GLY A 20 -2.78 -34.40 -9.86
CA GLY A 20 -4.04 -33.74 -10.19
C GLY A 20 -4.81 -33.25 -8.96
N LEU A 21 -4.90 -34.09 -7.93
CA LEU A 21 -5.52 -33.73 -6.66
C LEU A 21 -4.78 -32.58 -5.95
N ALA A 22 -3.45 -32.68 -5.85
CA ALA A 22 -2.61 -31.66 -5.23
C ALA A 22 -2.68 -30.31 -5.98
N SER A 23 -2.73 -30.35 -7.31
CA SER A 23 -2.82 -29.13 -8.14
C SER A 23 -4.13 -28.38 -7.93
N SER A 24 -5.25 -29.08 -7.66
CA SER A 24 -6.54 -28.44 -7.40
C SER A 24 -6.54 -27.60 -6.11
N ILE A 25 -5.85 -28.08 -5.07
CA ILE A 25 -5.78 -27.39 -3.77
C ILE A 25 -4.87 -26.15 -3.88
N ALA A 26 -3.76 -26.27 -4.62
CA ALA A 26 -2.77 -25.20 -4.77
C ALA A 26 -3.32 -23.93 -5.45
N LEU A 27 -4.29 -24.04 -6.37
CA LEU A 27 -4.82 -22.88 -7.10
C LEU A 27 -5.59 -21.92 -6.19
N SER A 28 -6.31 -22.45 -5.20
CA SER A 28 -7.18 -21.66 -4.32
C SER A 28 -6.41 -20.71 -3.37
N SER A 29 -5.23 -21.12 -2.90
CA SER A 29 -4.47 -20.36 -1.91
C SER A 29 -3.75 -19.14 -2.50
N HIS A 30 -3.42 -19.16 -3.79
CA HIS A 30 -2.72 -18.07 -4.47
C HIS A 30 -3.59 -16.83 -4.68
N LEU A 31 -4.90 -17.01 -4.92
CA LEU A 31 -5.82 -15.90 -5.18
C LEU A 31 -6.00 -15.01 -3.93
N ALA A 32 -6.05 -15.60 -2.74
CA ALA A 32 -6.18 -14.86 -1.48
C ALA A 32 -4.89 -14.12 -1.05
N GLN A 33 -3.72 -14.54 -1.55
CA GLN A 33 -2.43 -13.93 -1.15
C GLN A 33 -2.05 -12.71 -1.99
N LYS A 34 -2.54 -12.61 -3.23
CA LYS A 34 -2.16 -11.55 -4.17
C LYS A 34 -2.50 -10.14 -3.65
N PRO A 35 -3.72 -9.84 -3.14
CA PRO A 35 -4.04 -8.50 -2.63
C PRO A 35 -3.14 -8.06 -1.46
N ARG A 36 -2.81 -8.99 -0.55
CA ARG A 36 -1.92 -8.72 0.58
C ARG A 36 -0.48 -8.43 0.14
N ALA A 37 0.01 -9.18 -0.85
CA ALA A 37 1.32 -8.93 -1.43
C ALA A 37 1.37 -7.55 -2.10
N GLN A 38 0.33 -7.21 -2.87
CA GLN A 38 0.20 -5.90 -3.52
C GLN A 38 0.14 -4.76 -2.50
N LEU A 39 -0.64 -4.90 -1.43
CA LEU A 39 -0.73 -3.90 -0.36
C LEU A 39 0.64 -3.65 0.30
N ARG A 40 1.36 -4.73 0.64
CA ARG A 40 2.70 -4.64 1.24
C ARG A 40 3.70 -3.99 0.30
N GLN A 41 3.62 -4.30 -0.99
CA GLN A 41 4.47 -3.68 -2.02
C GLN A 41 4.15 -2.20 -2.16
N ALA A 42 2.87 -1.82 -2.32
CA ALA A 42 2.43 -0.44 -2.46
C ALA A 42 2.82 0.41 -1.23
N SER A 43 2.63 -0.14 -0.02
CA SER A 43 3.02 0.54 1.23
C SER A 43 4.52 0.81 1.31
N ARG A 44 5.36 -0.16 0.90
CA ARG A 44 6.82 0.01 0.85
C ARG A 44 7.25 0.95 -0.25
N GLU A 45 6.55 0.94 -1.38
CA GLU A 45 6.82 1.85 -2.49
C GLU A 45 6.54 3.30 -2.08
N ILE A 46 5.38 3.60 -1.51
CA ILE A 46 5.06 4.96 -1.02
C ILE A 46 6.06 5.39 0.06
N LEU A 47 6.42 4.50 1.00
CA LEU A 47 7.49 4.77 1.98
C LEU A 47 8.81 5.14 1.30
N SER A 48 9.22 4.37 0.29
CA SER A 48 10.47 4.61 -0.44
C SER A 48 10.42 5.91 -1.20
N GLN A 49 9.27 6.26 -1.78
CA GLN A 49 9.09 7.51 -2.49
C GLN A 49 9.09 8.71 -1.56
N LEU A 50 8.39 8.67 -0.42
CA LEU A 50 8.42 9.73 0.59
C LEU A 50 9.86 10.00 1.08
N ARG A 51 10.64 8.95 1.30
CA ARG A 51 12.07 9.09 1.63
C ARG A 51 12.89 9.62 0.46
N GLY A 52 12.57 9.18 -0.76
CA GLY A 52 13.20 9.64 -2.00
C GLY A 52 12.97 11.12 -2.27
N ILE A 53 11.73 11.59 -2.19
CA ILE A 53 11.38 13.01 -2.37
C ILE A 53 12.00 13.87 -1.28
N ARG A 54 12.05 13.38 -0.02
CA ARG A 54 12.76 14.08 1.06
C ARG A 54 14.24 14.24 0.73
N GLN A 55 14.90 13.16 0.31
CA GLN A 55 16.29 13.21 -0.09
C GLN A 55 16.51 14.13 -1.29
N GLN A 56 15.60 14.09 -2.27
CA GLN A 56 15.62 14.96 -3.44
C GLN A 56 15.48 16.43 -3.04
N SER A 57 14.61 16.78 -2.09
CA SER A 57 14.49 18.16 -1.61
C SER A 57 15.79 18.67 -0.98
N ILE A 58 16.44 17.80 -0.19
CA ILE A 58 17.73 18.11 0.44
C ILE A 58 18.83 18.30 -0.60
N THR A 59 18.93 17.40 -1.59
CA THR A 59 20.02 17.45 -2.59
C THR A 59 19.84 18.55 -3.63
N THR A 60 18.61 18.83 -4.04
CA THR A 60 18.31 19.86 -5.05
C THR A 60 18.20 21.25 -4.47
N GLY A 61 18.04 21.38 -3.14
CA GLY A 61 17.78 22.66 -2.50
C GLY A 61 16.38 23.22 -2.79
N GLN A 62 15.46 22.40 -3.34
CA GLN A 62 14.12 22.80 -3.75
C GLN A 62 13.05 22.03 -2.97
N VAL A 63 11.88 22.63 -2.77
CA VAL A 63 10.74 21.94 -2.14
C VAL A 63 10.21 20.87 -3.08
N THR A 64 10.13 19.63 -2.62
CA THR A 64 9.48 18.52 -3.36
C THR A 64 8.21 18.11 -2.63
N THR A 65 7.13 17.94 -3.37
CA THR A 65 5.79 17.67 -2.80
C THR A 65 5.21 16.41 -3.40
N ILE A 66 4.53 15.62 -2.57
CA ILE A 66 3.69 14.51 -3.00
C ILE A 66 2.25 14.79 -2.56
N CYS A 67 1.27 14.55 -3.43
CA CYS A 67 -0.14 14.73 -3.12
C CYS A 67 -0.91 13.47 -3.46
N PHE A 68 -1.86 13.11 -2.61
CA PHE A 68 -2.63 11.87 -2.67
C PHE A 68 -4.10 12.17 -2.95
N SER A 69 -4.78 11.28 -3.68
CA SER A 69 -6.22 11.36 -3.95
C SER A 69 -6.86 9.99 -3.77
N ASP A 70 -7.95 9.93 -3.02
CA ASP A 70 -8.81 8.75 -2.82
C ASP A 70 -10.13 8.82 -3.63
N ASP A 71 -10.27 9.86 -4.44
CA ASP A 71 -11.36 10.05 -5.40
C ASP A 71 -10.83 10.81 -6.63
N ASP A 72 -11.63 10.88 -7.68
CA ASP A 72 -11.35 11.70 -8.85
C ASP A 72 -11.45 13.20 -8.49
N ASP A 73 -10.30 13.87 -8.31
CA ASP A 73 -10.25 15.26 -7.84
C ASP A 73 -9.28 16.14 -8.66
N LEU A 74 -9.46 17.45 -8.55
CA LEU A 74 -8.56 18.47 -9.07
C LEU A 74 -7.71 19.05 -7.93
N LEU A 75 -6.51 18.51 -7.76
CA LEU A 75 -5.57 19.02 -6.76
C LEU A 75 -4.98 20.35 -7.22
N GLN A 76 -5.16 21.39 -6.42
CA GLN A 76 -4.55 22.70 -6.66
C GLN A 76 -3.13 22.72 -6.07
N ILE A 77 -2.11 22.75 -6.93
CA ILE A 77 -0.71 22.71 -6.51
C ILE A 77 0.07 23.83 -7.18
N ASN A 78 0.61 24.75 -6.37
CA ASN A 78 1.31 25.95 -6.83
C ASN A 78 0.50 26.81 -7.83
N GLY A 79 -0.84 26.83 -7.67
CA GLY A 79 -1.74 27.59 -8.55
C GLY A 79 -2.18 26.85 -9.82
N ASP A 80 -1.65 25.66 -10.08
CA ASP A 80 -2.08 24.80 -11.18
C ASP A 80 -3.08 23.75 -10.70
N ASN A 81 -4.09 23.46 -11.51
CA ASN A 81 -5.02 22.36 -11.28
C ASN A 81 -4.47 21.10 -11.94
N ILE A 82 -4.26 20.06 -11.13
CA ILE A 82 -3.79 18.76 -11.61
C ILE A 82 -4.92 17.77 -11.34
N ALA A 83 -5.53 17.25 -12.40
CA ALA A 83 -6.48 16.14 -12.28
C ALA A 83 -5.75 14.91 -11.74
N VAL A 84 -6.25 14.28 -10.70
CA VAL A 84 -5.73 13.05 -10.12
C VAL A 84 -6.90 12.08 -10.00
N ALA A 85 -6.70 10.86 -10.48
CA ALA A 85 -7.73 9.83 -10.42
C ALA A 85 -7.85 9.22 -9.02
N ASP A 86 -8.93 8.47 -8.78
CA ASP A 86 -9.05 7.61 -7.60
C ASP A 86 -7.79 6.73 -7.44
N ASN A 87 -7.34 6.62 -6.19
CA ASN A 87 -6.21 5.80 -5.77
C ASN A 87 -4.90 6.15 -6.51
N GLU A 88 -4.73 7.42 -6.86
CA GLU A 88 -3.54 7.97 -7.51
C GLU A 88 -2.83 8.99 -6.60
N TYR A 89 -1.52 9.13 -6.80
CA TYR A 89 -0.75 10.21 -6.20
C TYR A 89 0.23 10.82 -7.19
N VAL A 90 0.58 12.08 -6.97
CA VAL A 90 1.43 12.88 -7.86
C VAL A 90 2.64 13.45 -7.11
N ILE A 91 3.81 13.41 -7.74
CA ILE A 91 5.07 13.96 -7.21
C ILE A 91 5.50 15.18 -8.02
N ILE A 92 5.83 16.29 -7.34
CA ILE A 92 6.16 17.61 -7.92
C ILE A 92 7.55 18.04 -7.43
N PRO A 93 8.42 18.61 -8.28
CA PRO A 93 8.13 19.28 -9.56
C PRO A 93 7.96 18.38 -10.81
N GLY A 94 8.30 17.09 -10.75
CA GLY A 94 8.26 16.20 -11.92
C GLY A 94 6.89 15.91 -12.52
N ARG A 95 5.80 16.20 -11.78
CA ARG A 95 4.40 15.84 -12.09
C ARG A 95 4.24 14.36 -12.43
N THR A 96 5.02 13.51 -11.78
CA THR A 96 4.96 12.06 -11.97
C THR A 96 3.76 11.53 -11.21
N LYS A 97 2.79 10.99 -11.95
CA LYS A 97 1.62 10.33 -11.38
C LYS A 97 1.84 8.84 -11.24
N LYS A 98 1.23 8.24 -10.22
CA LYS A 98 1.25 6.80 -9.99
C LYS A 98 -0.05 6.33 -9.37
N THR A 99 -0.60 5.28 -9.96
CA THR A 99 -1.83 4.61 -9.51
C THR A 99 -1.48 3.44 -8.60
N LEU A 100 -2.27 3.24 -7.54
CA LEU A 100 -2.19 2.05 -6.71
C LEU A 100 -2.64 0.79 -7.49
N PRO A 101 -2.17 -0.41 -7.10
CA PRO A 101 -2.67 -1.66 -7.65
C PRO A 101 -4.19 -1.82 -7.42
N SER A 102 -4.91 -2.46 -8.34
CA SER A 102 -6.38 -2.55 -8.36
C SER A 102 -7.07 -3.14 -7.11
N LYS A 103 -6.34 -3.78 -6.19
CA LYS A 103 -6.87 -4.32 -4.92
C LYS A 103 -6.30 -3.60 -3.69
N VAL A 104 -5.75 -2.42 -3.89
CA VAL A 104 -5.17 -1.56 -2.85
C VAL A 104 -5.80 -0.19 -3.00
N ARG A 105 -6.27 0.36 -1.90
CA ARG A 105 -6.84 1.70 -1.87
C ARG A 105 -6.33 2.51 -0.69
N PHE A 106 -6.48 3.82 -0.78
CA PHE A 106 -6.39 4.66 0.41
C PHE A 106 -7.56 4.36 1.36
N GLY A 107 -7.29 4.47 2.65
CA GLY A 107 -8.25 4.19 3.71
C GLY A 107 -7.87 3.02 4.60
N TYR A 108 -8.78 2.72 5.51
CA TYR A 108 -8.67 1.65 6.48
C TYR A 108 -10.06 1.03 6.75
N PRO A 109 -10.13 -0.24 7.17
CA PRO A 109 -11.36 -0.91 7.58
C PRO A 109 -11.80 -0.45 8.97
N ASN A 110 -13.07 -0.70 9.30
CA ASN A 110 -13.73 -0.20 10.52
C ASN A 110 -13.12 -0.72 11.83
N ASP A 111 -12.33 -1.79 11.80
CA ASP A 111 -11.63 -2.34 12.97
C ASP A 111 -10.36 -1.55 13.35
N VAL A 112 -9.91 -0.63 12.50
CA VAL A 112 -8.81 0.29 12.80
C VAL A 112 -9.39 1.54 13.49
N THR A 113 -9.15 1.66 14.79
CA THR A 113 -9.78 2.70 15.62
C THR A 113 -8.82 3.76 16.16
N GLU A 114 -7.51 3.54 16.05
CA GLU A 114 -6.47 4.44 16.55
C GLU A 114 -5.46 4.80 15.47
N THR A 115 -4.76 5.91 15.65
CA THR A 115 -3.62 6.31 14.83
C THR A 115 -2.33 5.69 15.37
N PRO A 116 -1.27 5.55 14.55
CA PRO A 116 0.05 5.10 15.01
C PRO A 116 0.67 5.91 16.17
N ARG A 117 0.10 7.07 16.48
CA ARG A 117 0.56 7.96 17.56
C ARG A 117 -0.36 7.94 18.80
N GLY A 118 -1.32 7.02 18.86
CA GLY A 118 -2.22 6.88 20.01
C GLY A 118 -3.37 7.89 20.04
N GLY A 119 -3.75 8.47 18.90
CA GLY A 119 -4.98 9.26 18.75
C GLY A 119 -6.15 8.41 18.26
N THR A 120 -7.38 8.87 18.43
CA THR A 120 -8.58 8.19 17.86
C THR A 120 -8.73 8.52 16.38
N LEU A 121 -9.04 7.53 15.55
CA LEU A 121 -9.42 7.75 14.15
C LEU A 121 -10.87 8.22 14.07
N SER A 122 -11.13 9.26 13.27
CA SER A 122 -12.49 9.73 13.03
C SER A 122 -13.07 9.07 11.79
N VAL A 123 -14.34 8.64 11.85
CA VAL A 123 -15.06 8.04 10.71
C VAL A 123 -15.14 8.96 9.47
N ALA A 124 -14.96 10.27 9.66
CA ALA A 124 -14.89 11.25 8.58
C ALA A 124 -13.56 11.22 7.79
N SER A 125 -12.61 10.36 8.18
CA SER A 125 -11.29 10.20 7.53
C SER A 125 -11.10 8.82 6.89
N GLN A 126 -12.19 8.21 6.40
CA GLN A 126 -12.11 6.93 5.67
C GLN A 126 -11.39 7.04 4.32
N ASP A 127 -11.19 8.27 3.84
CA ASP A 127 -10.25 8.62 2.75
C ASP A 127 -8.83 8.11 3.02
N GLY A 128 -8.49 7.89 4.30
CA GLY A 128 -7.20 7.38 4.71
C GLY A 128 -6.07 8.37 4.54
N ILE A 129 -6.35 9.64 4.30
CA ILE A 129 -5.33 10.66 4.10
C ILE A 129 -5.60 11.77 5.12
N THR A 130 -4.76 11.84 6.15
CA THR A 130 -4.91 12.88 7.18
C THR A 130 -4.13 14.16 6.84
N PHE A 131 -3.42 14.17 5.71
CA PHE A 131 -2.82 15.37 5.15
C PHE A 131 -3.87 16.14 4.37
N ASN A 132 -3.79 17.47 4.36
CA ASN A 132 -4.57 18.28 3.42
C ASN A 132 -3.79 18.42 2.10
N PRO A 133 -4.24 17.78 1.02
CA PRO A 133 -3.95 16.40 0.57
C PRO A 133 -2.46 16.11 0.26
N CYS A 134 -1.58 17.05 0.56
CA CYS A 134 -0.18 17.05 0.15
C CYS A 134 0.79 17.01 1.34
N VAL A 135 1.97 16.44 1.09
CA VAL A 135 3.14 16.49 1.96
C VAL A 135 4.30 17.10 1.20
N SER A 136 4.79 18.24 1.69
CA SER A 136 5.96 18.93 1.13
C SER A 136 7.17 18.77 2.03
N PHE A 137 8.30 18.37 1.46
CA PHE A 137 9.59 18.34 2.13
C PHE A 137 10.40 19.59 1.78
N GLN A 138 10.97 20.19 2.81
CA GLN A 138 11.82 21.37 2.69
C GLN A 138 13.29 20.94 2.44
N PRO A 139 14.14 21.84 1.92
CA PRO A 139 15.57 21.56 1.71
C PRO A 139 16.35 21.19 2.98
N ASN A 140 15.86 21.58 4.16
CA ASN A 140 16.40 21.17 5.47
C ASN A 140 15.95 19.76 5.90
N GLY A 141 15.14 19.07 5.09
CA GLY A 141 14.65 17.72 5.34
C GLY A 141 13.43 17.63 6.27
N THR A 142 12.84 18.76 6.71
CA THR A 142 11.58 18.79 7.47
C THR A 142 10.37 18.71 6.55
N ALA A 143 9.21 18.36 7.11
CA ALA A 143 7.94 18.39 6.38
C ALA A 143 7.17 19.67 6.75
N ASN A 144 6.52 20.31 5.77
CA ASN A 144 5.73 21.53 5.98
C ASN A 144 4.35 21.25 6.61
N SER A 145 3.85 20.02 6.50
CA SER A 145 2.56 19.65 7.08
C SER A 145 2.69 19.33 8.56
N LEU A 146 1.57 19.46 9.30
CA LEU A 146 1.44 18.84 10.62
C LEU A 146 1.75 17.34 10.54
N ASN A 147 1.89 16.71 11.69
CA ASN A 147 1.97 15.26 11.73
C ASN A 147 0.77 14.65 11.02
N GLY A 148 1.02 13.79 10.05
CA GLY A 148 -0.04 13.13 9.31
C GLY A 148 0.35 11.71 8.92
N GLN A 149 -0.65 11.00 8.47
CA GLN A 149 -0.64 9.59 8.14
C GLN A 149 -1.38 9.36 6.83
N ILE A 150 -0.82 8.46 6.01
CA ILE A 150 -1.52 7.83 4.88
C ILE A 150 -1.84 6.41 5.28
N TYR A 151 -3.10 6.01 5.16
CA TYR A 151 -3.59 4.67 5.42
C TYR A 151 -3.85 3.96 4.09
N LEU A 152 -3.44 2.70 4.05
CA LEU A 152 -3.63 1.81 2.91
C LEU A 152 -4.29 0.54 3.41
N THR A 153 -5.28 0.06 2.66
CA THR A 153 -5.91 -1.23 2.91
C THR A 153 -6.11 -1.99 1.62
N ASN A 154 -6.15 -3.32 1.71
CA ASN A 154 -6.57 -4.13 0.58
C ASN A 154 -8.09 -4.04 0.44
N ALA A 155 -8.55 -3.58 -0.72
CA ALA A 155 -9.96 -3.54 -1.05
C ALA A 155 -10.39 -4.88 -1.66
N SER A 156 -11.62 -5.29 -1.37
CA SER A 156 -12.33 -6.26 -2.17
C SER A 156 -13.38 -5.57 -3.02
N ASP A 157 -13.28 -5.67 -4.35
CA ASP A 157 -14.39 -5.30 -5.24
C ASP A 157 -15.60 -6.24 -5.11
N ASN A 158 -15.42 -7.42 -4.49
CA ASN A 158 -16.51 -8.36 -4.26
C ASN A 158 -16.85 -8.41 -2.76
N PRO A 159 -18.02 -7.94 -2.32
CA PRO A 159 -18.43 -7.98 -0.92
C PRO A 159 -18.57 -9.41 -0.37
N GLU A 160 -18.63 -10.44 -1.23
CA GLU A 160 -18.61 -11.86 -0.85
C GLU A 160 -17.20 -12.40 -0.57
N ASP A 161 -16.15 -11.68 -1.00
CA ASP A 161 -14.77 -12.06 -0.73
C ASP A 161 -14.49 -11.77 0.75
N ASN A 162 -14.45 -12.81 1.57
CA ASN A 162 -14.12 -12.74 3.00
C ASN A 162 -12.60 -12.52 3.18
N LEU A 163 -12.10 -11.46 2.54
CA LEU A 163 -10.71 -11.04 2.62
C LEU A 163 -10.47 -10.50 4.03
N GLN A 164 -9.54 -11.11 4.75
CA GLN A 164 -9.05 -10.44 5.96
C GLN A 164 -8.32 -9.19 5.50
N HIS A 165 -8.86 -8.04 5.88
CA HIS A 165 -8.30 -6.73 5.62
C HIS A 165 -7.00 -6.60 6.42
N GLU A 166 -5.91 -6.34 5.71
CA GLU A 166 -4.68 -5.82 6.28
C GLU A 166 -4.70 -4.30 6.10
N SER A 167 -4.10 -3.59 7.06
CA SER A 167 -4.01 -2.14 7.04
C SER A 167 -2.59 -1.72 7.34
N PHE A 168 -2.10 -0.76 6.57
CA PHE A 168 -0.82 -0.12 6.79
C PHE A 168 -1.03 1.37 6.99
N ALA A 169 -0.19 1.98 7.82
CA ALA A 169 -0.15 3.43 7.99
C ALA A 169 1.27 3.91 7.74
N ILE A 170 1.40 4.97 6.96
CA ILE A 170 2.66 5.66 6.71
C ILE A 170 2.58 7.00 7.42
N ASP A 171 3.33 7.13 8.51
CA ASP A 171 3.40 8.34 9.32
C ASP A 171 4.53 9.24 8.84
N VAL A 172 4.22 10.52 8.64
CA VAL A 172 5.20 11.58 8.40
C VAL A 172 5.09 12.59 9.54
N ASN A 173 6.21 12.89 10.18
CA ASN A 173 6.28 13.91 11.21
C ASN A 173 6.84 15.24 10.68
N VAL A 174 6.67 16.30 11.48
CA VAL A 174 7.20 17.64 11.16
C VAL A 174 8.72 17.65 10.96
N THR A 175 9.47 16.75 11.58
CA THR A 175 10.93 16.63 11.37
C THR A 175 11.29 15.89 10.07
N GLY A 176 10.30 15.51 9.27
CA GLY A 176 10.44 14.76 8.02
C GLY A 176 10.81 13.29 8.20
N GLN A 177 10.69 12.73 9.39
CA GLN A 177 10.82 11.29 9.61
C GLN A 177 9.59 10.59 9.02
N VAL A 178 9.86 9.53 8.24
CA VAL A 178 8.82 8.70 7.61
C VAL A 178 8.92 7.27 8.14
N ARG A 179 7.81 6.78 8.71
CA ARG A 179 7.69 5.44 9.31
C ARG A 179 6.51 4.69 8.70
N LEU A 180 6.65 3.38 8.60
CA LEU A 180 5.60 2.47 8.16
C LEU A 180 5.18 1.62 9.35
N TYR A 181 3.88 1.51 9.54
CA TYR A 181 3.23 0.71 10.57
C TYR A 181 2.27 -0.28 9.92
N LYS A 182 2.13 -1.46 10.52
CA LYS A 182 1.12 -2.46 10.20
C LYS A 182 0.12 -2.55 11.34
N TRP A 183 -1.16 -2.55 11.01
CA TRP A 183 -2.21 -2.84 11.98
C TRP A 183 -2.18 -4.33 12.36
N LYS A 184 -2.11 -4.62 13.65
CA LYS A 184 -2.23 -5.98 14.18
C LYS A 184 -3.26 -6.01 15.30
N ASN A 185 -4.44 -6.51 14.97
CA ASN A 185 -5.59 -6.70 15.86
C ASN A 185 -6.09 -5.41 16.52
N THR A 186 -5.29 -4.85 17.43
CA THR A 186 -5.65 -3.71 18.28
C THR A 186 -4.58 -2.63 18.35
N GLN A 187 -3.43 -2.81 17.68
CA GLN A 187 -2.33 -1.84 17.75
C GLN A 187 -1.50 -1.77 16.47
N TRP A 188 -0.87 -0.63 16.26
CA TRP A 188 0.12 -0.39 15.21
C TRP A 188 1.50 -0.94 15.59
N GLN A 189 2.15 -1.64 14.67
CA GLN A 189 3.50 -2.22 14.83
C GLN A 189 4.43 -1.92 13.66
#